data_AF-A0AAE1Q5Y1-F1
#
_entry.id   AF-A0AAE1Q5Y1-F1
#
_cell.length_a   1.000
_cell.length_b   1.000
_cell.length_c   1.000
_cell.angle_alpha   90.00
_cell.angle_beta   90.00
_cell.angle_gamma   90.00
#
_symmetry.space_group_name_H-M   'P 1'
#
loop_
_entity.id
_entity.type
_entity.pdbx_description
1 polymer ?
#
loop_
_entity_poly.entity_id
_entity_poly.type
_entity_poly.pdbx_seq_one_letter_code
_entity_poly.pdbx_strand_id
1 'polypeptide(L)'
;MRLARQAGFEEVDENYVTELLESHNDELANKDLMELEQARAHEENDDQEESVPPKPKQLTLKDVRRILDLLGQATAVMTEEDPNQDRVETITENISKNISCYKEIKRNLKQQATQPSRLSFFQKKSATTTNTDTTASPTTKAASSSTTTPGASLHSTTSMIDSTSSEDMDSSDDAGSDCSEEVDDPASNN
;
A
#
# COMPACT_ATOMS: atom_id res chain seq x y z
N MET A 1 18.60 -54.56 8.64
CA MET A 1 17.60 -54.83 7.57
C MET A 1 16.13 -55.02 7.96
N ARG A 2 15.76 -55.37 9.21
CA ARG A 2 14.37 -55.70 9.56
C ARG A 2 13.34 -54.59 9.27
N LEU A 3 13.73 -53.33 9.49
CA LEU A 3 12.87 -52.17 9.22
C LEU A 3 12.65 -51.93 7.71
N ALA A 4 13.69 -52.09 6.88
CA ALA A 4 13.59 -51.93 5.43
C ALA A 4 12.65 -52.98 4.80
N ARG A 5 12.77 -54.24 5.22
CA ARG A 5 11.87 -55.32 4.78
C ARG A 5 10.43 -55.10 5.24
N GLN A 6 10.23 -54.60 6.47
CA GLN A 6 8.91 -54.22 6.98
C GLN A 6 8.27 -53.06 6.18
N ALA A 7 9.10 -52.19 5.59
CA ALA A 7 8.67 -51.09 4.73
C ALA A 7 8.50 -51.49 3.25
N GLY A 8 8.60 -52.79 2.92
CA GLY A 8 8.41 -53.30 1.56
C GLY A 8 9.66 -53.32 0.68
N PHE A 9 10.84 -52.99 1.23
CA PHE A 9 12.10 -53.05 0.50
C PHE A 9 12.76 -54.43 0.69
N GLU A 10 12.35 -55.40 -0.12
CA GLU A 10 12.76 -56.82 -0.05
C GLU A 10 14.21 -57.05 -0.53
N GLU A 11 14.65 -56.24 -1.50
CA GLU A 11 15.92 -56.39 -2.24
C GLU A 11 17.07 -55.48 -1.77
N VAL A 12 16.82 -54.61 -0.78
CA VAL A 12 17.88 -53.75 -0.25
C VAL A 12 18.86 -54.65 0.52
N ASP A 13 20.13 -54.59 0.15
CA ASP A 13 21.25 -55.26 0.82
C ASP A 13 22.01 -54.27 1.69
N GLU A 14 22.63 -54.75 2.79
CA GLU A 14 23.43 -53.90 3.68
C GLU A 14 24.60 -53.29 2.91
N ASN A 15 25.21 -54.06 2.00
CA ASN A 15 26.30 -53.61 1.15
C ASN A 15 25.90 -52.44 0.23
N TYR A 16 24.71 -52.45 -0.36
CA TYR A 16 24.23 -51.35 -1.20
C TYR A 16 24.01 -50.07 -0.38
N VAL A 17 23.54 -50.19 0.85
CA VAL A 17 23.37 -49.04 1.74
C VAL A 17 24.73 -48.48 2.14
N THR A 18 25.71 -49.34 2.44
CA THR A 18 27.07 -48.91 2.78
C THR A 18 27.76 -48.22 1.60
N GLU A 19 27.68 -48.79 0.40
CA GLU A 19 28.25 -48.20 -0.82
C GLU A 19 27.61 -46.84 -1.15
N LEU A 20 26.28 -46.71 -0.99
CA LEU A 20 25.58 -45.46 -1.19
C LEU A 20 26.02 -44.38 -0.19
N LEU A 21 26.21 -44.76 1.08
CA LEU A 21 26.71 -43.84 2.10
C LEU A 21 28.16 -43.43 1.83
N GLU A 22 29.02 -44.37 1.43
CA GLU A 22 30.43 -44.09 1.14
C GLU A 22 30.60 -43.20 -0.10
N SER A 23 29.79 -43.40 -1.15
CA SER A 23 29.84 -42.57 -2.37
C SER A 23 29.48 -41.10 -2.17
N HIS A 24 28.80 -40.76 -1.06
CA HIS A 24 28.37 -39.41 -0.73
C HIS A 24 28.91 -38.91 0.63
N ASN A 25 29.92 -39.60 1.18
CA ASN A 25 30.53 -39.21 2.45
C ASN A 25 31.58 -38.11 2.28
N ASP A 26 31.81 -37.64 1.06
CA ASP A 26 32.69 -36.51 0.79
C ASP A 26 32.09 -35.23 1.39
N GLU A 27 32.88 -34.52 2.20
CA GLU A 27 32.49 -33.21 2.72
C GLU A 27 32.39 -32.23 1.56
N LEU A 28 31.22 -31.61 1.37
CA LEU A 28 31.00 -30.57 0.36
C LEU A 28 32.12 -29.53 0.44
N ALA A 29 32.94 -29.47 -0.59
CA ALA A 29 34.11 -28.60 -0.61
C ALA A 29 33.69 -27.18 -1.00
N ASN A 30 34.43 -26.18 -0.55
CA ASN A 30 34.26 -24.79 -1.02
C ASN A 30 34.33 -24.68 -2.55
N LYS A 31 35.00 -25.63 -3.21
CA LYS A 31 35.06 -25.74 -4.66
C LYS A 31 33.68 -26.00 -5.28
N ASP A 32 32.89 -26.90 -4.71
CA ASP A 32 31.54 -27.23 -5.23
C ASP A 32 30.61 -26.03 -5.08
N LEU A 33 30.77 -25.26 -4.00
CA LEU A 33 30.05 -24.00 -3.80
C LEU A 33 30.44 -22.94 -4.86
N MET A 34 31.72 -22.85 -5.21
CA MET A 34 32.18 -21.96 -6.28
C MET A 34 31.68 -22.40 -7.65
N GLU A 35 31.59 -23.70 -7.92
CA GLU A 35 31.05 -24.25 -9.18
C GLU A 35 29.55 -23.97 -9.32
N LEU A 36 28.78 -24.08 -8.23
CA LEU A 36 27.36 -23.70 -8.20
C LEU A 36 27.15 -22.20 -8.42
N GLU A 37 27.99 -21.35 -7.81
CA GLU A 37 27.94 -19.90 -8.02
C GLU A 37 28.32 -19.54 -9.47
N GLN A 38 29.30 -20.23 -10.04
CA GLN A 38 29.71 -20.04 -11.43
C GLN A 38 28.62 -20.49 -12.42
N ALA A 39 27.95 -21.61 -12.15
CA ALA A 39 26.83 -22.08 -12.98
C ALA A 39 25.67 -21.09 -12.96
N ARG A 40 25.30 -20.58 -11.77
CA ARG A 40 24.28 -19.53 -11.63
C ARG A 40 24.66 -18.25 -12.38
N ALA A 41 25.91 -17.82 -12.25
CA ALA A 41 26.39 -16.63 -12.94
C ALA A 41 26.39 -16.80 -14.47
N HIS A 42 26.54 -18.03 -14.97
CA HIS A 42 26.45 -18.31 -16.40
C HIS A 42 25.00 -18.32 -16.91
N GLU A 43 24.05 -18.85 -16.13
CA GLU A 43 22.62 -18.79 -16.44
C GLU A 43 22.11 -17.34 -16.46
N GLU A 44 22.50 -16.50 -15.49
CA GLU A 44 22.15 -15.07 -15.48
C GLU A 44 22.74 -14.25 -16.66
N ASN A 45 23.80 -14.74 -17.32
CA ASN A 45 24.39 -14.06 -18.48
C ASN A 45 23.81 -14.53 -19.82
N ASP A 46 23.29 -15.76 -19.93
CA ASP A 46 22.58 -16.21 -21.13
C ASP A 46 21.14 -15.64 -21.21
N ASP A 47 20.55 -15.26 -20.07
CA ASP A 47 19.25 -14.59 -20.01
C ASP A 47 19.32 -13.05 -20.23
N GLN A 48 20.50 -12.48 -20.52
CA GLN A 48 20.62 -11.03 -20.78
C GLN A 48 20.02 -10.56 -22.12
N GLU A 49 19.57 -11.48 -22.97
CA GLU A 49 18.75 -11.17 -24.15
C GLU A 49 17.25 -11.33 -23.88
N GLU A 50 16.83 -11.44 -22.61
CA GLU A 50 15.44 -11.40 -22.24
C GLU A 50 14.92 -9.96 -22.38
N SER A 51 14.05 -9.76 -23.37
CA SER A 51 13.43 -8.47 -23.67
C SER A 51 12.85 -7.86 -22.38
N VAL A 52 13.47 -6.80 -21.87
CA VAL A 52 12.97 -6.10 -20.68
C VAL A 52 11.50 -5.78 -20.90
N PRO A 53 10.57 -6.35 -20.11
CA PRO A 53 9.16 -6.10 -20.32
C PRO A 53 8.90 -4.60 -20.19
N PRO A 54 8.06 -4.01 -21.06
CA PRO A 54 7.82 -2.58 -21.05
C PRO A 54 7.35 -2.18 -19.64
N LYS A 55 8.02 -1.17 -19.07
CA LYS A 55 7.70 -0.70 -17.72
C LYS A 55 6.20 -0.38 -17.63
N PRO A 56 5.54 -0.79 -16.53
CA PRO A 56 4.12 -0.51 -16.37
C PRO A 56 3.87 0.99 -16.43
N LYS A 57 2.84 1.39 -17.17
CA LYS A 57 2.48 2.80 -17.33
C LYS A 57 2.12 3.39 -15.96
N GLN A 58 2.87 4.41 -15.54
CA GLN A 58 2.63 5.11 -14.28
C GLN A 58 1.77 6.35 -14.50
N LEU A 59 0.78 6.56 -13.63
CA LEU A 59 -0.06 7.74 -13.64
C LEU A 59 0.73 8.91 -13.02
N THR A 60 1.08 9.92 -13.81
CA THR A 60 1.89 11.04 -13.34
C THR A 60 1.02 12.16 -12.75
N LEU A 61 1.63 13.05 -11.95
CA LEU A 61 0.93 14.22 -11.40
C LEU A 61 0.39 15.14 -12.50
N LYS A 62 1.07 15.20 -13.65
CA LYS A 62 0.62 15.97 -14.81
C LYS A 62 -0.65 15.36 -15.41
N ASP A 63 -0.71 14.04 -15.52
CA ASP A 63 -1.87 13.32 -16.05
C ASP A 63 -3.09 13.52 -15.16
N VAL A 64 -2.91 13.39 -13.83
CA VAL A 64 -4.02 13.59 -12.87
C VAL A 64 -4.55 15.02 -12.92
N ARG A 65 -3.67 16.03 -13.02
CA ARG A 65 -4.11 17.42 -13.19
C ARG A 65 -4.94 17.59 -14.47
N ARG A 66 -4.43 17.07 -15.59
CA ARG A 66 -5.12 17.13 -16.88
C ARG A 66 -6.51 16.50 -16.81
N ILE A 67 -6.64 15.33 -16.18
CA ILE A 67 -7.93 14.64 -16.02
C ILE A 67 -8.92 15.52 -15.24
N LEU A 68 -8.49 16.07 -14.10
CA LEU A 68 -9.33 16.92 -13.26
C LEU A 68 -9.74 18.22 -13.99
N ASP A 69 -8.84 18.82 -14.76
CA ASP A 69 -9.10 20.05 -15.50
C ASP A 69 -10.10 19.81 -16.65
N LEU A 70 -9.99 18.68 -17.36
CA LEU A 70 -10.94 18.30 -18.41
C LEU A 70 -12.34 18.04 -17.84
N LEU A 71 -12.41 17.39 -16.68
CA LEU A 71 -13.68 17.10 -16.05
C LEU A 71 -14.36 18.37 -15.52
N GLY A 72 -13.58 19.31 -14.97
CA GLY A 72 -14.08 20.63 -14.59
C GLY A 72 -14.66 21.41 -15.77
N GLN A 73 -13.99 21.36 -16.93
CA GLN A 73 -14.52 21.96 -18.16
C GLN A 73 -15.81 21.27 -18.63
N ALA A 74 -15.86 19.93 -18.60
CA ALA A 74 -17.07 19.19 -18.96
C ALA A 74 -18.26 19.55 -18.06
N THR A 75 -18.02 19.65 -16.74
CA THR A 75 -19.05 20.10 -15.79
C THR A 75 -19.51 21.52 -16.08
N ALA A 76 -18.59 22.45 -16.39
CA ALA A 76 -18.97 23.83 -16.74
C ALA A 76 -19.86 23.88 -18.00
N VAL A 77 -19.50 23.13 -19.05
CA VAL A 77 -20.31 23.03 -20.28
C VAL A 77 -21.69 22.43 -19.98
N MET A 78 -21.78 21.40 -19.15
CA MET A 78 -23.08 20.82 -18.76
C MET A 78 -23.97 21.85 -18.06
N THR A 79 -23.41 22.66 -17.17
CA THR A 79 -24.16 23.71 -16.46
C THR A 79 -24.60 24.84 -17.39
N GLU A 80 -23.83 25.16 -18.42
CA GLU A 80 -24.15 26.23 -19.38
C GLU A 80 -25.19 25.79 -20.42
N GLU A 81 -25.06 24.56 -20.94
CA GLU A 81 -25.86 24.08 -22.07
C GLU A 81 -27.14 23.35 -21.66
N ASP A 82 -27.22 22.77 -20.46
CA ASP A 82 -28.37 21.99 -20.02
C ASP A 82 -29.36 22.84 -19.21
N PRO A 83 -30.59 23.08 -19.72
CA PRO A 83 -31.59 23.84 -18.99
C PRO A 83 -32.16 23.10 -17.77
N ASN A 84 -32.00 21.77 -17.68
CA ASN A 84 -32.47 20.99 -16.55
C ASN A 84 -31.42 20.96 -15.43
N GLN A 85 -31.63 21.81 -14.42
CA GLN A 85 -30.69 21.95 -13.29
C GLN A 85 -30.60 20.67 -12.44
N ASP A 86 -31.71 19.98 -12.18
CA ASP A 86 -31.71 18.74 -11.37
C ASP A 86 -30.86 17.64 -12.03
N ARG A 87 -30.92 17.55 -13.36
CA ARG A 87 -30.10 16.61 -14.14
C ARG A 87 -28.62 16.98 -14.06
N VAL A 88 -28.28 18.26 -14.21
CA VAL A 88 -26.90 18.75 -14.06
C VAL A 88 -26.39 18.48 -12.65
N GLU A 89 -27.15 18.82 -11.62
CA GLU A 89 -26.80 18.60 -10.22
C GLU A 89 -26.51 17.12 -9.96
N THR A 90 -27.44 16.24 -10.37
CA THR A 90 -27.28 14.79 -10.23
C THR A 90 -26.00 14.29 -10.92
N ILE A 91 -25.72 14.74 -12.14
CA ILE A 91 -24.53 14.32 -12.88
C ILE A 91 -23.25 14.86 -12.23
N THR A 92 -23.24 16.13 -11.83
CA THR A 92 -22.07 16.79 -11.25
C THR A 92 -21.72 16.26 -9.86
N GLU A 93 -22.72 15.90 -9.06
CA GLU A 93 -22.52 15.19 -7.78
C GLU A 93 -21.88 13.82 -8.02
N ASN A 94 -22.43 13.04 -8.96
CA ASN A 94 -21.90 11.72 -9.31
C ASN A 94 -20.46 11.81 -9.83
N ILE A 95 -20.17 12.77 -10.72
CA ILE A 95 -18.82 13.05 -11.21
C ILE A 95 -17.88 13.36 -10.03
N SER A 96 -18.31 14.25 -9.12
CA SER A 96 -17.52 14.67 -7.95
C SER A 96 -17.22 13.51 -7.00
N LYS A 97 -18.20 12.62 -6.78
CA LYS A 97 -18.07 11.42 -5.96
C LYS A 97 -17.08 10.43 -6.57
N ASN A 98 -17.22 10.14 -7.86
CA ASN A 98 -16.37 9.16 -8.55
C ASN A 98 -14.94 9.68 -8.80
N ILE A 99 -14.73 10.99 -8.95
CA ILE A 99 -13.38 11.56 -9.17
C ILE A 99 -12.60 11.81 -7.87
N SER A 100 -13.21 11.56 -6.71
CA SER A 100 -12.56 11.73 -5.39
C SER A 100 -11.24 10.97 -5.28
N CYS A 101 -11.17 9.75 -5.81
CA CYS A 101 -9.95 8.93 -5.83
C CYS A 101 -8.78 9.61 -6.57
N TYR A 102 -9.03 10.32 -7.67
CA TYR A 102 -8.00 11.07 -8.38
C TYR A 102 -7.53 12.31 -7.59
N LYS A 103 -8.41 12.93 -6.78
CA LYS A 103 -8.01 14.01 -5.86
C LYS A 103 -7.04 13.49 -4.79
N GLU A 104 -7.28 12.29 -4.28
CA GLU A 104 -6.38 11.61 -3.33
C GLU A 104 -5.04 11.26 -3.99
N ILE A 105 -5.05 10.68 -5.19
CA ILE A 105 -3.82 10.39 -5.95
C ILE A 105 -3.00 11.67 -6.16
N LYS A 106 -3.64 12.78 -6.55
CA LYS A 106 -2.98 14.09 -6.67
C LYS A 106 -2.32 14.52 -5.36
N ARG A 107 -2.98 14.31 -4.22
CA ARG A 107 -2.45 14.62 -2.89
C ARG A 107 -1.22 13.76 -2.58
N ASN A 108 -1.32 12.46 -2.80
CA ASN A 108 -0.25 11.50 -2.52
C ASN A 108 0.98 11.76 -3.39
N LEU A 109 0.78 11.99 -4.70
CA LEU A 109 1.86 12.34 -5.62
C LEU A 109 2.56 13.65 -5.23
N LYS A 110 1.81 14.65 -4.75
CA LYS A 110 2.40 15.89 -4.20
C LYS A 110 3.20 15.63 -2.94
N GLN A 111 2.69 14.81 -2.01
CA GLN A 111 3.40 14.50 -0.77
C GLN A 111 4.68 13.74 -1.03
N GLN A 112 4.67 12.75 -1.92
CA GLN A 112 5.86 12.00 -2.32
C GLN A 112 6.95 12.90 -2.92
N ALA A 113 6.56 13.92 -3.69
CA ALA A 113 7.51 14.88 -4.24
C ALA A 113 8.14 15.79 -3.15
N THR A 114 7.45 16.01 -2.03
CA THR A 114 7.93 16.86 -0.93
C THR A 114 8.61 16.07 0.18
N GLN A 115 8.45 14.74 0.24
CA GLN A 115 9.05 13.92 1.30
C GLN A 115 10.58 13.88 1.15
N PRO A 116 11.35 14.28 2.18
CA PRO A 116 12.79 14.12 2.16
C PRO A 116 13.12 12.63 2.10
N SER A 117 14.18 12.29 1.35
CA SER A 117 14.68 10.92 1.34
C SER A 117 14.92 10.44 2.76
N ARG A 118 14.46 9.23 3.11
CA ARG A 118 14.72 8.61 4.42
C ARG A 118 16.21 8.55 4.75
N LEU A 119 17.06 8.58 3.73
CA LEU A 119 18.52 8.54 3.88
C LEU A 119 19.14 9.92 4.17
N SER A 120 18.37 11.01 4.09
CA SER A 120 18.87 12.36 4.40
C SER A 120 19.40 12.50 5.83
N PHE A 121 18.88 11.70 6.78
CA PHE A 121 19.37 11.67 8.16
C PHE A 121 20.71 10.94 8.34
N PHE A 122 21.10 10.09 7.40
CA PHE A 122 22.39 9.37 7.42
C PHE A 122 23.52 10.13 6.73
N GLN A 123 23.25 11.33 6.21
CA GLN A 123 24.31 12.19 5.69
C GLN A 123 25.12 12.74 6.87
N LYS A 124 26.27 12.09 7.09
CA LYS A 124 27.30 12.52 8.03
C LYS A 124 27.72 13.94 7.71
N LYS A 125 27.37 14.89 8.57
CA LYS A 125 27.97 16.23 8.54
C LYS A 125 29.48 16.03 8.74
N SER A 126 30.29 16.35 7.74
CA SER A 126 31.74 16.40 7.88
C SER A 126 32.07 17.52 8.86
N ALA A 127 32.22 17.16 10.14
CA ALA A 127 32.77 18.06 11.14
C ALA A 127 34.24 18.28 10.78
N THR A 128 34.61 19.54 10.51
CA THR A 128 35.99 19.99 10.42
C THR A 128 36.69 19.68 11.74
N THR A 129 37.58 18.70 11.71
CA THR A 129 38.48 18.35 12.80
C THR A 129 39.43 19.52 13.09
N THR A 130 39.26 20.20 14.22
CA THR A 130 40.36 20.91 14.88
C THR A 130 40.89 20.02 15.99
N ASN A 131 42.04 19.41 15.73
CA ASN A 131 42.82 18.66 16.70
C ASN A 131 43.22 19.56 17.88
N THR A 132 42.92 19.15 19.11
CA THR A 132 43.76 19.46 20.28
C THR A 132 43.82 18.22 21.18
N ASP A 133 45.03 17.69 21.22
CA ASP A 133 45.56 16.65 22.08
C ASP A 133 45.40 17.00 23.57
N THR A 134 44.94 16.06 24.42
CA THR A 134 45.32 15.97 25.85
C THR A 134 45.03 14.56 26.39
N THR A 135 46.12 13.92 26.75
CA THR A 135 46.36 12.72 27.55
C THR A 135 45.48 12.55 28.80
N ALA A 136 44.89 11.38 29.00
CA ALA A 136 44.97 10.55 30.22
C ALA A 136 44.02 9.33 30.17
N SER A 137 44.49 8.18 30.64
CA SER A 137 43.77 6.91 30.88
C SER A 137 44.31 6.33 32.21
N PRO A 138 43.75 5.27 32.84
CA PRO A 138 42.39 4.71 32.89
C PRO A 138 41.89 4.58 34.36
N THR A 139 40.65 4.13 34.62
CA THR A 139 40.33 3.23 35.76
C THR A 139 38.88 2.71 35.73
N THR A 140 38.78 1.45 36.11
CA THR A 140 37.66 0.50 36.18
C THR A 140 36.79 0.67 37.43
N LYS A 141 35.47 0.42 37.31
CA LYS A 141 34.72 -0.41 38.28
C LYS A 141 33.35 -0.83 37.75
N ALA A 142 33.06 -2.11 37.97
CA ALA A 142 31.86 -2.84 37.63
C ALA A 142 30.71 -2.60 38.63
N ALA A 143 29.46 -2.83 38.19
CA ALA A 143 28.50 -3.78 38.79
C ALA A 143 27.09 -3.62 38.20
N SER A 144 26.51 -4.76 37.75
CA SER A 144 25.11 -5.24 37.96
C SER A 144 23.92 -4.39 37.44
N SER A 145 22.81 -4.88 36.89
CA SER A 145 22.16 -6.21 36.81
C SER A 145 20.91 -6.12 35.91
N SER A 146 20.46 -7.29 35.41
CA SER A 146 19.08 -7.72 35.13
C SER A 146 18.23 -7.13 33.97
N THR A 147 18.02 -7.97 32.96
CA THR A 147 16.75 -8.55 32.47
C THR A 147 15.58 -7.67 31.97
N THR A 148 15.04 -8.10 30.81
CA THR A 148 13.61 -8.10 30.36
C THR A 148 13.15 -7.03 29.35
N THR A 149 13.03 -7.44 28.07
CA THR A 149 12.03 -6.99 27.08
C THR A 149 10.66 -7.67 27.34
N PRO A 150 9.55 -7.30 26.66
CA PRO A 150 9.02 -6.00 26.23
C PRO A 150 7.53 -5.82 26.65
N GLY A 151 6.95 -4.63 26.51
CA GLY A 151 5.49 -4.49 26.66
C GLY A 151 4.99 -3.07 26.82
N ALA A 152 4.88 -2.33 25.72
CA ALA A 152 4.13 -1.08 25.66
C ALA A 152 2.70 -1.39 25.18
N SER A 153 1.75 -1.36 26.11
CA SER A 153 0.33 -1.10 25.83
C SER A 153 -0.22 -0.39 27.05
N LEU A 154 -0.99 0.67 26.83
CA LEU A 154 -2.11 1.20 27.63
C LEU A 154 -2.36 2.66 27.18
N HIS A 155 -3.09 2.77 26.08
CA HIS A 155 -4.14 3.75 25.74
C HIS A 155 -4.15 5.03 26.58
N SER A 156 -3.81 6.15 25.92
CA SER A 156 -4.06 7.49 26.43
C SER A 156 -5.48 7.94 26.06
N THR A 157 -6.16 8.39 27.10
CA THR A 157 -7.51 8.94 27.22
C THR A 157 -7.74 10.17 26.35
N THR A 158 -8.92 10.32 25.75
CA THR A 158 -9.58 11.64 25.74
C THR A 158 -11.10 11.54 25.67
N SER A 159 -11.73 12.51 26.33
CA SER A 159 -13.09 12.66 26.82
C SER A 159 -14.21 12.64 25.77
N MET A 160 -15.32 11.97 26.13
CA MET A 160 -16.66 12.26 25.62
C MET A 160 -17.13 13.60 26.19
N ILE A 161 -17.58 14.50 25.33
CA ILE A 161 -18.34 15.69 25.72
C ILE A 161 -19.83 15.36 25.63
N ASP A 162 -20.49 15.51 26.77
CA ASP A 162 -21.94 15.58 26.92
C ASP A 162 -22.41 16.94 26.36
N SER A 163 -23.48 16.93 25.58
CA SER A 163 -24.24 18.14 25.29
C SER A 163 -25.69 17.75 25.06
N THR A 164 -26.47 18.04 26.10
CA THR A 164 -27.92 18.02 26.15
C THR A 164 -28.45 19.44 25.87
N SER A 165 -29.42 19.56 24.95
CA SER A 165 -30.43 20.63 24.81
C SER A 165 -31.30 20.20 23.62
N SER A 166 -32.54 19.72 23.78
CA SER A 166 -33.73 20.40 24.29
C SER A 166 -34.01 21.70 23.55
N GLU A 167 -34.98 21.66 22.64
CA GLU A 167 -36.01 22.69 22.44
C GLU A 167 -37.07 22.18 21.46
N ASP A 168 -38.25 21.91 22.01
CA ASP A 168 -39.51 21.76 21.30
C ASP A 168 -39.91 23.08 20.65
N MET A 169 -40.31 23.05 19.38
CA MET A 169 -41.15 24.09 18.78
C MET A 169 -42.26 23.45 17.95
N ASP A 170 -43.41 23.37 18.61
CA ASP A 170 -44.74 23.21 18.08
C ASP A 170 -45.11 24.46 17.25
N SER A 171 -45.56 24.27 16.01
CA SER A 171 -46.59 25.13 15.41
C SER A 171 -47.21 24.44 14.19
N SER A 172 -48.48 24.11 14.38
CA SER A 172 -49.52 23.86 13.39
C SER A 172 -49.75 25.01 12.40
N ASP A 173 -50.28 24.66 11.22
CA ASP A 173 -51.33 25.33 10.40
C ASP A 173 -51.10 24.97 8.91
N ASP A 174 -51.95 24.18 8.25
CA ASP A 174 -53.32 24.44 7.76
C ASP A 174 -53.36 24.92 6.29
N ALA A 175 -54.42 24.51 5.58
CA ALA A 175 -54.72 24.61 4.14
C ALA A 175 -53.96 23.62 3.23
N GLY A 176 -54.54 22.56 2.68
CA GLY A 176 -55.92 22.44 2.22
C GLY A 176 -56.10 23.16 0.88
N SER A 177 -55.76 22.50 -0.22
CA SER A 177 -56.29 22.86 -1.54
C SER A 177 -56.48 21.59 -2.37
N ASP A 178 -57.60 20.96 -2.08
CA ASP A 178 -58.37 20.11 -2.98
C ASP A 178 -58.72 20.91 -4.24
N CYS A 179 -58.40 20.38 -5.41
CA CYS A 179 -59.00 20.79 -6.68
C CYS A 179 -59.33 19.50 -7.41
N SER A 180 -60.58 19.09 -7.21
CA SER A 180 -61.25 18.05 -7.97
C SER A 180 -61.23 18.37 -9.47
N GLU A 181 -60.95 17.34 -10.25
CA GLU A 181 -61.86 16.81 -11.27
C GLU A 181 -62.48 17.80 -12.27
N GLU A 182 -61.94 17.81 -13.49
CA GLU A 182 -62.75 18.06 -14.68
C GLU A 182 -62.43 16.99 -15.74
N VAL A 183 -63.36 16.04 -15.85
CA VAL A 183 -63.56 15.14 -16.97
C VAL A 183 -64.27 15.91 -18.08
N ASP A 184 -63.73 15.87 -19.31
CA ASP A 184 -64.54 16.11 -20.52
C ASP A 184 -63.86 15.50 -21.76
N ASP A 185 -64.71 15.17 -22.72
CA ASP A 185 -64.72 14.00 -23.60
C ASP A 185 -63.68 13.86 -24.75
N PRO A 186 -63.54 12.65 -25.31
CA PRO A 186 -62.83 12.41 -26.56
C PRO A 186 -63.67 12.84 -27.78
N ALA A 187 -63.22 13.87 -28.48
CA ALA A 187 -63.71 14.18 -29.82
C ALA A 187 -63.06 13.25 -30.85
N SER A 188 -63.83 12.22 -31.23
CA SER A 188 -63.76 11.61 -32.55
C SER A 188 -63.88 12.69 -33.65
N ASN A 189 -62.91 12.80 -34.56
CA ASN A 189 -63.24 13.07 -35.95
C ASN A 189 -62.08 12.80 -36.93
N ASN A 190 -62.38 11.85 -37.81
CA ASN A 190 -61.89 11.63 -39.18
C ASN A 190 -60.52 10.98 -39.40
#